data_AF-A0A1Q2GVI1-F1
#
_entry.id   AF-A0A1Q2GVI1-F1
#
_cell.length_a   1.000
_cell.length_b   1.000
_cell.length_c   1.000
_cell.angle_alpha   90.00
_cell.angle_beta   90.00
_cell.angle_gamma   90.00
#
_symmetry.space_group_name_H-M   'P 1'
#
loop_
_entity.id
_entity.type
_entity.pdbx_description
1 polymer ?
#
loop_
_entity_poly.entity_id
_entity_poly.type
_entity_poly.pdbx_seq_one_letter_code
_entity_poly.pdbx_strand_id
1 'polypeptide(L)'
;MRLRYIAIFCVLSVSMLISGCKINNGKKDRVLITPEPVVTTNIKNDKKNKPNPKPKAKIEPGYPTTDQVIAWHANQCGGFKLVPSKYVFTGESELKRFFKFMCLNISNDPNTVMTKLLKLDLAYFWPDDIKQYLWLQKQHITMQINAKKEQQALNNKMQETLSSLATIEQQLLLREEIKEQ
;
A
#
# COMPACT_ATOMS: atom_id res chain seq x y z
N MET A 1 49.91 9.13 3.68
CA MET A 1 48.57 9.48 3.12
C MET A 1 48.20 8.60 1.91
N ARG A 2 48.26 7.25 2.00
CA ARG A 2 47.91 6.36 0.85
C ARG A 2 47.36 4.96 1.21
N LEU A 3 47.00 4.67 2.48
CA LEU A 3 46.58 3.31 2.88
C LEU A 3 45.19 3.21 3.53
N ARG A 4 44.41 4.30 3.58
CA ARG A 4 43.05 4.30 4.15
C ARG A 4 41.92 4.43 3.13
N TYR A 5 42.24 4.60 1.84
CA TYR A 5 41.24 4.74 0.77
C TYR A 5 40.85 3.41 0.10
N ILE A 6 41.54 2.30 0.39
CA ILE A 6 41.25 0.99 -0.22
C ILE A 6 40.11 0.26 0.50
N ALA A 7 39.82 0.60 1.76
CA ALA A 7 38.75 -0.06 2.53
C ALA A 7 37.33 0.46 2.21
N ILE A 8 37.20 1.59 1.51
CA ILE A 8 35.89 2.23 1.24
C ILE A 8 35.30 1.78 -0.12
N PHE A 9 36.10 1.15 -0.99
CA PHE A 9 35.62 0.64 -2.28
C PHE A 9 35.07 -0.81 -2.23
N CYS A 10 35.30 -1.58 -1.15
CA CYS A 10 34.81 -2.97 -1.03
C CYS A 10 33.38 -3.12 -0.47
N VAL A 11 32.69 -2.03 -0.12
CA VAL A 11 31.31 -2.10 0.43
C VAL A 11 30.24 -1.82 -0.64
N LEU A 12 30.65 -1.54 -1.88
CA LEU A 12 29.73 -1.17 -2.98
C LEU A 12 29.54 -2.24 -4.07
N SER A 13 29.99 -3.48 -3.86
CA SER A 13 29.95 -4.54 -4.89
C SER A 13 29.10 -5.77 -4.53
N VAL A 14 28.08 -5.65 -3.67
CA VAL A 14 27.10 -6.72 -3.43
C VAL A 14 25.69 -6.18 -3.57
N SER A 15 25.31 -5.80 -4.79
CA SER A 15 23.93 -5.47 -5.12
C SER A 15 23.60 -5.82 -6.57
N MET A 16 23.85 -7.07 -6.97
CA MET A 16 23.13 -7.68 -8.09
C MET A 16 22.96 -9.18 -7.81
N LEU A 17 21.79 -9.70 -8.21
CA LEU A 17 21.29 -11.08 -8.12
C LEU A 17 20.30 -11.38 -6.96
N ILE A 18 19.09 -10.82 -7.04
CA ILE A 18 17.88 -11.65 -6.84
C ILE A 18 16.94 -11.38 -8.02
N SER A 19 17.19 -12.14 -9.08
CA SER A 19 16.29 -12.31 -10.21
C SER A 19 15.03 -13.05 -9.78
N GLY A 20 13.93 -12.75 -10.46
CA GLY A 20 12.54 -13.12 -10.16
C GLY A 20 12.31 -14.52 -9.57
N CYS A 21 11.59 -14.54 -8.45
CA CYS A 21 10.91 -15.73 -7.95
C CYS A 21 9.72 -16.02 -8.88
N LYS A 22 9.95 -16.86 -9.90
CA LYS A 22 8.91 -17.43 -10.74
C LYS A 22 8.25 -18.56 -9.95
N ILE A 23 7.02 -18.36 -9.50
CA ILE A 23 6.19 -19.41 -8.92
C ILE A 23 5.97 -20.52 -9.95
N ASN A 24 6.63 -21.66 -9.73
CA ASN A 24 6.34 -22.90 -10.42
C ASN A 24 4.98 -23.41 -9.91
N ASN A 25 3.98 -23.42 -10.78
CA ASN A 25 2.72 -24.12 -10.56
C ASN A 25 2.99 -25.63 -10.49
N GLY A 26 3.28 -26.12 -9.29
CA GLY A 26 3.20 -27.53 -8.93
C GLY A 26 1.74 -27.98 -8.96
N LYS A 27 1.42 -28.79 -9.97
CA LYS A 27 0.19 -29.55 -10.13
C LYS A 27 0.06 -30.60 -9.00
N LYS A 28 -1.20 -30.86 -8.60
CA LYS A 28 -1.73 -31.98 -7.77
C LYS A 28 -1.68 -31.69 -6.27
N ASP A 29 -2.76 -31.68 -5.50
CA ASP A 29 -3.92 -32.59 -5.51
C ASP A 29 -5.26 -31.84 -5.39
N ARG A 30 -6.16 -32.05 -6.37
CA ARG A 30 -7.59 -31.85 -6.14
C ARG A 30 -8.16 -33.19 -5.72
N VAL A 31 -8.60 -33.23 -4.46
CA VAL A 31 -9.41 -34.29 -3.87
C VAL A 31 -10.55 -34.65 -4.83
N LEU A 32 -10.52 -35.92 -5.24
CA LEU A 32 -11.55 -36.62 -5.99
C LEU A 32 -12.83 -36.64 -5.14
N ILE A 33 -13.83 -35.85 -5.53
CA ILE A 33 -15.20 -36.06 -5.06
C ILE A 33 -15.97 -36.59 -6.27
N THR A 34 -16.15 -37.91 -6.26
CA THR A 34 -17.05 -38.66 -7.13
C THR A 34 -18.49 -38.24 -6.84
N PRO A 35 -19.33 -38.03 -7.86
CA PRO A 35 -20.76 -38.32 -7.72
C PRO A 35 -21.12 -39.51 -8.60
N GLU A 36 -21.92 -40.41 -8.03
CA GLU A 36 -22.51 -41.60 -8.64
C GLU A 36 -23.28 -41.30 -9.94
N PRO A 37 -23.39 -42.28 -10.86
CA PRO A 37 -24.12 -42.14 -12.11
C PRO A 37 -25.61 -42.40 -11.89
N VAL A 38 -26.45 -41.38 -12.14
CA VAL A 38 -27.90 -41.57 -12.30
C VAL A 38 -28.19 -41.99 -13.75
N VAL A 39 -28.91 -43.09 -13.89
CA VAL A 39 -29.20 -43.81 -15.13
C VAL A 39 -30.41 -43.22 -15.88
N THR A 40 -30.30 -43.21 -17.22
CA THR A 40 -31.34 -43.14 -18.29
C THR A 40 -32.17 -41.86 -18.46
N THR A 41 -32.24 -41.28 -19.66
CA THR A 41 -33.01 -41.85 -20.78
C THR A 41 -32.60 -41.26 -22.15
N ASN A 42 -32.58 -42.11 -23.17
CA ASN A 42 -32.50 -41.73 -24.58
C ASN A 42 -33.78 -41.02 -25.04
N ILE A 43 -33.69 -39.82 -25.62
CA ILE A 43 -34.73 -39.26 -26.48
C ILE A 43 -34.09 -38.68 -27.75
N LYS A 44 -34.60 -39.14 -28.90
CA LYS A 44 -34.22 -38.77 -30.26
C LYS A 44 -34.51 -37.30 -30.58
N ASN A 45 -33.70 -36.79 -31.50
CA ASN A 45 -33.76 -35.53 -32.26
C ASN A 45 -35.11 -34.80 -32.32
N ASP A 46 -35.08 -33.49 -32.09
CA ASP A 46 -35.73 -32.54 -32.99
C ASP A 46 -35.10 -31.13 -32.97
N LYS A 47 -35.09 -30.50 -34.15
CA LYS A 47 -34.46 -29.20 -34.44
C LYS A 47 -35.26 -28.03 -33.83
N LYS A 48 -34.50 -26.98 -33.48
CA LYS A 48 -34.92 -25.58 -33.18
C LYS A 48 -35.71 -25.35 -31.88
N ASN A 49 -34.97 -25.06 -30.81
CA ASN A 49 -35.24 -23.92 -29.92
C ASN A 49 -34.00 -23.69 -29.04
N LYS A 50 -33.28 -22.59 -29.25
CA LYS A 50 -32.22 -22.19 -28.31
C LYS A 50 -32.92 -21.78 -27.00
N PRO A 51 -32.62 -22.40 -25.86
CA PRO A 51 -33.21 -21.97 -24.59
C PRO A 51 -32.70 -20.56 -24.28
N ASN A 52 -33.62 -19.64 -23.96
CA ASN A 52 -33.27 -18.36 -23.37
C ASN A 52 -32.38 -18.63 -22.13
N PRO A 53 -31.17 -18.05 -22.01
CA PRO A 53 -30.35 -18.27 -20.84
C PRO A 53 -31.12 -17.79 -19.60
N LYS A 54 -31.35 -18.69 -18.63
CA LYS A 54 -31.92 -18.30 -17.34
C LYS A 54 -31.12 -17.10 -16.79
N PRO A 55 -31.78 -16.08 -16.22
CA PRO A 55 -31.09 -14.99 -15.54
C PRO A 55 -30.07 -15.58 -14.58
N LYS A 56 -28.79 -15.25 -14.76
CA LYS A 56 -27.75 -15.64 -13.79
C LYS A 56 -28.18 -15.08 -12.44
N ALA A 57 -28.23 -15.93 -11.42
CA ALA A 57 -28.48 -15.49 -10.05
C ALA A 57 -27.53 -14.32 -9.73
N LYS A 58 -28.06 -13.24 -9.15
CA LYS A 58 -27.24 -12.15 -8.62
C LYS A 58 -26.33 -12.77 -7.56
N ILE A 59 -25.05 -12.93 -7.89
CA ILE A 59 -24.03 -13.34 -6.94
C ILE A 59 -23.90 -12.18 -5.97
N GLU A 60 -24.25 -12.39 -4.69
CA GLU A 60 -24.04 -11.38 -3.67
C GLU A 60 -22.54 -11.07 -3.55
N PRO A 61 -22.15 -9.79 -3.41
CA PRO A 61 -20.74 -9.42 -3.29
C PRO A 61 -20.11 -10.06 -2.04
N GLY A 62 -19.09 -10.88 -2.26
CA GLY A 62 -18.27 -11.43 -1.18
C GLY A 62 -17.21 -10.43 -0.71
N TYR A 63 -16.61 -10.69 0.44
CA TYR A 63 -15.39 -10.00 0.83
C TYR A 63 -14.19 -10.52 0.03
N PRO A 64 -13.21 -9.66 -0.28
CA PRO A 64 -11.97 -10.10 -0.92
C PRO A 64 -11.10 -10.89 0.08
N THR A 65 -10.12 -11.62 -0.44
CA THR A 65 -9.04 -12.15 0.41
C THR A 65 -8.04 -11.04 0.75
N THR A 66 -7.30 -11.19 1.86
CA THR A 66 -6.23 -10.25 2.20
C THR A 66 -5.19 -10.08 1.08
N ASP A 67 -4.79 -11.18 0.41
CA ASP A 67 -3.86 -11.10 -0.74
C ASP A 67 -4.40 -10.21 -1.86
N GLN A 68 -5.71 -10.29 -2.13
CA GLN A 68 -6.36 -9.47 -3.15
C GLN A 68 -6.36 -7.99 -2.76
N VAL A 69 -6.55 -7.67 -1.48
CA VAL A 69 -6.49 -6.30 -0.93
C VAL A 69 -5.06 -5.75 -0.99
N ILE A 70 -4.06 -6.56 -0.61
CA ILE A 70 -2.63 -6.20 -0.72
C ILE A 70 -2.28 -5.93 -2.18
N ALA A 71 -2.73 -6.80 -3.09
CA ALA A 71 -2.49 -6.65 -4.51
C ALA A 71 -3.13 -5.36 -5.06
N TRP A 72 -4.34 -5.00 -4.60
CA TRP A 72 -4.94 -3.71 -4.93
C TRP A 72 -4.12 -2.53 -4.40
N HIS A 73 -3.66 -2.58 -3.16
CA HIS A 73 -2.83 -1.52 -2.60
C HIS A 73 -1.56 -1.32 -3.45
N ALA A 74 -0.81 -2.39 -3.70
CA ALA A 74 0.39 -2.33 -4.52
C ALA A 74 0.10 -1.79 -5.93
N ASN A 75 -1.00 -2.23 -6.56
CA ASN A 75 -1.41 -1.71 -7.86
C ASN A 75 -1.71 -0.21 -7.86
N GLN A 76 -2.38 0.30 -6.82
CA GLN A 76 -2.71 1.73 -6.72
C GLN A 76 -1.48 2.60 -6.43
N CYS A 77 -0.45 2.05 -5.77
CA CYS A 77 0.82 2.72 -5.55
C CYS A 77 1.82 2.60 -6.73
N GLY A 78 1.43 1.95 -7.82
CA GLY A 78 2.29 1.79 -9.01
C GLY A 78 3.19 0.54 -9.00
N GLY A 79 2.98 -0.40 -8.09
CA GLY A 79 3.81 -1.60 -7.93
C GLY A 79 3.68 -2.62 -9.05
N PHE A 80 2.49 -2.81 -9.65
CA PHE A 80 2.27 -3.70 -10.79
C PHE A 80 0.84 -3.59 -11.33
N LYS A 81 0.57 -4.13 -12.53
CA LYS A 81 -0.79 -4.23 -13.11
C LYS A 81 -1.48 -5.51 -12.67
N LEU A 82 -2.73 -5.41 -12.26
CA LEU A 82 -3.56 -6.57 -11.92
C LEU A 82 -4.34 -7.08 -13.12
N VAL A 83 -4.56 -8.40 -13.14
CA VAL A 83 -5.51 -9.01 -14.06
C VAL A 83 -6.93 -8.66 -13.57
N PRO A 84 -7.81 -8.12 -14.42
CA PRO A 84 -9.18 -7.80 -14.03
C PRO A 84 -9.94 -9.06 -13.58
N SER A 85 -10.53 -9.01 -12.38
CA SER A 85 -11.47 -10.03 -11.91
C SER A 85 -12.87 -9.71 -12.44
N LYS A 86 -13.66 -10.77 -12.72
CA LYS A 86 -15.10 -10.64 -13.01
C LYS A 86 -15.95 -10.65 -11.74
N TYR A 87 -15.35 -10.94 -10.59
CA TYR A 87 -16.00 -10.92 -9.29
C TYR A 87 -16.10 -9.49 -8.77
N VAL A 88 -17.25 -9.16 -8.18
CA VAL A 88 -17.47 -7.89 -7.49
C VAL A 88 -17.28 -8.13 -6.00
N PHE A 89 -16.39 -7.36 -5.39
CA PHE A 89 -16.11 -7.45 -3.96
C PHE A 89 -16.69 -6.27 -3.18
N THR A 90 -17.14 -6.54 -1.96
CA THR A 90 -17.62 -5.52 -1.03
C THR A 90 -16.50 -4.54 -0.69
N GLY A 91 -16.76 -3.23 -0.87
CA GLY A 91 -15.83 -2.14 -0.54
C GLY A 91 -14.60 -2.02 -1.46
N GLU A 92 -14.58 -2.72 -2.59
CA GLU A 92 -13.45 -2.69 -3.54
C GLU A 92 -13.15 -1.29 -4.07
N SER A 93 -14.17 -0.54 -4.48
CA SER A 93 -14.01 0.82 -5.00
C SER A 93 -13.42 1.76 -3.96
N GLU A 94 -13.88 1.64 -2.72
CA GLU A 94 -13.48 2.46 -1.59
C GLU A 94 -12.05 2.13 -1.17
N LEU A 95 -11.70 0.84 -1.07
CA LEU A 95 -10.34 0.39 -0.82
C LEU A 95 -9.37 0.90 -1.89
N LYS A 96 -9.69 0.70 -3.17
CA LYS A 96 -8.83 1.17 -4.28
C LYS A 96 -8.68 2.68 -4.29
N ARG A 97 -9.77 3.43 -4.12
CA ARG A 97 -9.73 4.89 -4.04
C ARG A 97 -8.91 5.35 -2.84
N PHE A 98 -9.07 4.71 -1.70
CA PHE A 98 -8.31 5.01 -0.50
C PHE A 98 -6.82 4.72 -0.68
N PHE A 99 -6.45 3.56 -1.23
CA PHE A 99 -5.05 3.23 -1.49
C PHE A 99 -4.42 4.25 -2.43
N LYS A 100 -5.06 4.57 -3.56
CA LYS A 100 -4.58 5.62 -4.47
C LYS A 100 -4.36 6.95 -3.74
N PHE A 101 -5.32 7.34 -2.89
CA PHE A 101 -5.19 8.54 -2.07
C PHE A 101 -4.00 8.45 -1.10
N MET A 102 -3.86 7.34 -0.37
CA MET A 102 -2.75 7.10 0.56
C MET A 102 -1.40 7.21 -0.15
N CYS A 103 -1.21 6.48 -1.25
CA CYS A 103 0.07 6.45 -1.97
C CYS A 103 0.55 7.85 -2.38
N LEU A 104 -0.38 8.76 -2.70
CA LEU A 104 -0.07 10.11 -3.13
C LEU A 104 0.11 11.10 -1.97
N ASN A 105 -0.51 10.86 -0.81
CA ASN A 105 -0.65 11.87 0.25
C ASN A 105 0.06 11.49 1.55
N ILE A 106 0.51 10.25 1.73
CA ILE A 106 1.05 9.81 3.02
C ILE A 106 2.27 10.61 3.49
N SER A 107 3.12 11.06 2.58
CA SER A 107 4.27 11.92 2.93
C SER A 107 3.87 13.37 3.20
N ASN A 108 2.84 13.87 2.50
CA ASN A 108 2.47 15.29 2.52
C ASN A 108 1.46 15.60 3.63
N ASP A 109 0.43 14.77 3.79
CA ASP A 109 -0.65 14.94 4.76
C ASP A 109 -1.09 13.60 5.37
N PRO A 110 -0.23 12.99 6.22
CA PRO A 110 -0.54 11.71 6.84
C PRO A 110 -1.74 11.76 7.81
N ASN A 111 -2.09 12.94 8.35
CA ASN A 111 -3.26 13.09 9.23
C ASN A 111 -4.56 12.87 8.46
N THR A 112 -4.72 13.50 7.29
CA THR A 112 -5.91 13.28 6.45
C THR A 112 -5.97 11.84 5.94
N VAL A 113 -4.83 11.22 5.63
CA VAL A 113 -4.76 9.79 5.30
C VAL A 113 -5.28 8.94 6.45
N MET A 114 -4.85 9.19 7.69
CA MET A 114 -5.34 8.49 8.87
C MET A 114 -6.86 8.65 9.03
N THR A 115 -7.39 9.87 8.94
CA THR A 115 -8.83 10.13 9.07
C THR A 115 -9.64 9.35 8.03
N LYS A 116 -9.18 9.28 6.79
CA LYS A 116 -9.85 8.50 5.74
C LYS A 116 -9.75 6.99 5.98
N LEU A 117 -8.62 6.50 6.51
CA LEU A 117 -8.48 5.09 6.88
C LEU A 117 -9.47 4.71 7.97
N LEU A 118 -9.60 5.53 9.02
CA LEU A 118 -10.54 5.27 10.10
C LEU A 118 -11.99 5.25 9.60
N LYS A 119 -12.35 6.16 8.69
CA LYS A 119 -13.68 6.14 8.05
C LYS A 119 -13.91 4.87 7.24
N LEU A 120 -12.91 4.41 6.47
CA LEU A 120 -13.00 3.19 5.68
C LEU A 120 -13.12 1.93 6.56
N ASP A 121 -12.35 1.87 7.65
CA ASP A 121 -12.35 0.76 8.59
C ASP A 121 -13.70 0.60 9.29
N LEU A 122 -14.39 1.71 9.57
CA LEU A 122 -15.74 1.71 10.17
C LEU A 122 -16.87 1.53 9.17
N ALA A 123 -16.64 1.73 7.87
CA ALA A 123 -17.68 1.71 6.85
C ALA A 123 -18.18 0.30 6.48
N TYR A 124 -17.41 -0.75 6.79
CA TYR A 124 -17.73 -2.12 6.41
C TYR A 124 -17.40 -3.09 7.55
N PHE A 125 -18.09 -4.23 7.57
CA PHE A 125 -17.79 -5.31 8.50
C PHE A 125 -16.67 -6.19 7.95
N TRP A 126 -15.44 -5.66 7.97
CA TRP A 126 -14.28 -6.33 7.39
C TRP A 126 -14.01 -7.70 8.06
N PRO A 127 -13.67 -8.74 7.29
CA PRO A 127 -13.05 -9.96 7.80
C PRO A 127 -11.78 -9.66 8.62
N ASP A 128 -11.45 -10.54 9.57
CA ASP A 128 -10.39 -10.27 10.55
C ASP A 128 -8.99 -10.15 9.93
N ASP A 129 -8.73 -10.91 8.86
CA ASP A 129 -7.48 -10.81 8.08
C ASP A 129 -7.34 -9.43 7.41
N ILE A 130 -8.44 -8.90 6.85
CA ILE A 130 -8.48 -7.54 6.31
C ILE A 130 -8.36 -6.50 7.43
N LYS A 131 -9.03 -6.68 8.58
CA LYS A 131 -8.89 -5.78 9.73
C LYS A 131 -7.43 -5.70 10.19
N GLN A 132 -6.76 -6.84 10.27
CA GLN A 132 -5.34 -6.89 10.65
C GLN A 132 -4.48 -6.11 9.64
N TYR A 133 -4.77 -6.25 8.35
CA TYR A 133 -4.08 -5.47 7.33
C TYR A 133 -4.34 -3.96 7.45
N LEU A 134 -5.60 -3.54 7.63
CA LEU A 134 -5.94 -2.13 7.85
C LEU A 134 -5.31 -1.59 9.12
N TRP A 135 -5.22 -2.40 10.17
CA TRP A 135 -4.51 -2.05 11.40
C TRP A 135 -3.01 -1.82 11.15
N LEU A 136 -2.35 -2.66 10.37
CA LEU A 136 -0.95 -2.43 9.96
C LEU A 136 -0.80 -1.11 9.20
N GLN A 137 -1.73 -0.77 8.32
CA GLN A 137 -1.72 0.53 7.64
C GLN A 137 -1.86 1.70 8.62
N LYS A 138 -2.68 1.58 9.68
CA LYS A 138 -2.76 2.61 10.75
C LYS A 138 -1.41 2.79 11.44
N GLN A 139 -0.70 1.70 11.76
CA GLN A 139 0.63 1.80 12.37
C GLN A 139 1.60 2.53 11.46
N HIS A 140 1.65 2.16 10.18
CA HIS A 140 2.50 2.84 9.20
C HIS A 140 2.20 4.34 9.09
N ILE A 141 0.93 4.73 8.99
CA ILE A 141 0.57 6.15 8.91
C ILE A 141 0.92 6.88 10.21
N THR A 142 0.75 6.24 11.37
CA THR A 142 1.12 6.83 12.67
C THR A 142 2.61 7.14 12.72
N MET A 143 3.45 6.24 12.23
CA MET A 143 4.89 6.49 12.11
C MET A 143 5.19 7.71 11.23
N GLN A 144 4.49 7.87 10.11
CA GLN A 144 4.65 9.03 9.22
C GLN A 144 4.21 10.35 9.87
N ILE A 145 3.11 10.32 10.65
CA ILE A 145 2.67 11.48 11.44
C ILE A 145 3.76 11.88 12.44
N ASN A 146 4.33 10.92 13.15
CA ASN A 146 5.34 11.19 14.17
C ASN A 146 6.64 11.72 13.54
N ALA A 147 7.11 11.10 12.45
CA ALA A 147 8.28 11.57 11.71
C ALA A 147 8.11 13.03 11.24
N LYS A 148 6.93 13.39 10.74
CA LYS A 148 6.64 14.78 10.33
C LYS A 148 6.66 15.77 11.50
N LYS A 149 6.12 15.36 12.67
CA LYS A 149 6.17 16.18 13.89
C LYS A 149 7.60 16.41 14.36
N GLU A 150 8.43 15.38 14.34
CA GLU A 150 9.84 15.47 14.71
C GLU A 150 10.62 16.38 13.75
N GLN A 151 10.38 16.24 12.43
CA GLN A 151 10.99 17.11 11.42
C GLN A 151 10.59 18.58 11.63
N GLN A 152 9.33 18.86 11.94
CA GLN A 152 8.88 20.22 12.23
C GLN A 152 9.53 20.77 13.51
N ALA A 153 9.63 19.97 14.56
CA ALA A 153 10.30 20.39 15.80
C ALA A 153 11.79 20.71 15.56
N LEU A 154 12.47 19.93 14.72
CA LEU A 154 13.85 20.19 14.32
C LEU A 154 13.97 21.49 13.51
N ASN A 155 13.08 21.71 12.54
CA ASN A 155 13.09 22.94 11.74
C ASN A 155 12.86 24.19 12.59
N ASN A 156 11.95 24.13 13.57
CA ASN A 156 11.72 25.25 14.49
C ASN A 156 12.97 25.58 15.31
N LYS A 157 13.64 24.55 15.88
CA LYS A 157 14.90 24.74 16.62
C LYS A 157 16.01 25.32 15.76
N MET A 158 16.10 24.86 14.50
CA MET A 158 17.06 25.40 13.55
C MET A 158 16.78 26.87 13.25
N GLN A 159 15.52 27.26 13.05
CA GLN A 159 15.14 28.65 12.83
C GLN A 159 15.45 29.54 14.03
N GLU A 160 15.16 29.09 15.25
CA GLU A 160 15.53 29.80 16.49
C GLU A 160 17.05 30.00 16.59
N THR A 161 17.82 28.95 16.27
CA THR A 161 19.29 29.00 16.30
C THR A 161 19.85 29.99 15.29
N LEU A 162 19.34 29.98 14.05
CA LEU A 162 19.77 30.91 13.00
C LEU A 162 19.39 32.36 13.34
N SER A 163 18.20 32.59 13.91
CA SER A 163 17.76 33.91 14.36
C SER A 163 18.64 34.45 15.50
N SER A 164 18.98 33.58 16.46
CA SER A 164 19.89 33.91 17.55
C SER A 164 21.29 34.25 17.03
N LEU A 165 21.82 33.46 16.08
CA LEU A 165 23.11 33.72 15.46
C LEU A 165 23.14 35.08 14.73
N ALA A 166 22.10 35.39 13.95
CA ALA A 166 21.99 36.69 13.27
C ALA A 166 21.92 37.86 14.27
N THR A 167 21.23 37.67 15.39
CA THR A 167 21.17 38.68 16.47
C THR A 167 22.55 38.90 17.10
N ILE A 168 23.32 37.83 17.33
CA ILE A 168 24.69 37.91 17.85
C ILE A 168 25.58 38.64 16.85
N GLU A 169 25.50 38.32 15.55
CA GLU A 169 26.27 38.98 14.50
C GLU A 169 25.99 40.49 14.47
N GLN A 170 24.72 40.88 14.53
CA GLN A 170 24.35 42.30 14.58
C GLN A 170 24.88 43.02 15.84
N GLN A 171 24.87 42.35 17.00
CA GLN A 171 25.47 42.90 18.22
C GLN A 171 26.99 43.07 18.12
N LEU A 172 27.68 42.16 17.43
CA LEU A 172 29.11 42.25 17.21
C LEU A 172 29.47 43.41 16.28
N LEU A 173 28.74 43.59 15.18
CA LEU A 173 28.91 44.73 14.27
C LEU A 173 28.74 46.07 14.99
N LEU A 174 27.68 46.22 15.80
CA LEU A 174 27.46 47.45 16.58
C LEU A 174 28.59 47.72 17.59
N ARG A 175 29.14 46.67 18.21
CA ARG A 175 30.29 46.83 19.12
C ARG A 175 31.57 47.23 18.38
N GLU A 176 31.72 46.83 17.14
CA GLU A 176 32.87 47.20 16.31
C GLU A 176 32.78 48.66 15.88
N GLU A 177 31.61 49.13 15.41
CA GLU A 177 31.34 50.54 15.10
C GLU A 177 31.60 51.48 16.29
N ILE A 178 31.22 51.08 17.51
CA ILE A 178 31.44 51.89 18.72
C ILE A 178 32.93 51.97 19.10
N LYS A 179 33.74 50.96 18.78
CA LYS A 179 35.18 50.96 19.10
C LYS A 179 36.01 51.83 18.14
N GLU A 180 35.51 52.10 16.94
CA GLU A 180 36.18 52.93 15.94
C GLU A 180 35.91 54.44 16.09
N GLN A 181 35.07 54.84 17.05
CA GLN A 181 34.83 56.23 17.45
C GLN A 181 35.66 56.63 18.66
#